data_AF-A0A2H6N3F9-F1
#
_entry.id   AF-A0A2H6N3F9-F1
#
_cell.length_a   1.000
_cell.length_b   1.000
_cell.length_c   1.000
_cell.angle_alpha   90.00
_cell.angle_beta   90.00
_cell.angle_gamma   90.00
#
_symmetry.space_group_name_H-M   'P 1'
#
loop_
_entity.id
_entity.type
_entity.pdbx_description
1 polymer ?
#
loop_
_entity_poly.entity_id
_entity_poly.type
_entity_poly.pdbx_seq_one_letter_code
_entity_poly.pdbx_strand_id
1 'polypeptide(L)'
;IYNSYPMTPQGPKQPKIDLNNYGMDLNSDDSTDDESQPRKTIPAWASGNQLTQAIMHQYYNPPNIQALFGVVKSPKLEEIFDKSKPRYFKRTSSAVWNSPPFQGGKSAFKRF
;
A
#
# COMPACT_ATOMS: atom_id res chain seq x y z
N ILE A 1 14.87 -36.75 -1.41
CA ILE A 1 14.05 -36.40 -2.59
C ILE A 1 13.98 -34.88 -2.64
N TYR A 2 14.68 -34.27 -3.60
CA TYR A 2 14.85 -32.82 -3.70
C TYR A 2 13.71 -32.27 -4.56
N ASN A 3 12.75 -31.57 -3.97
CA ASN A 3 11.65 -30.96 -4.71
C ASN A 3 12.11 -29.60 -5.26
N SER A 4 12.55 -29.59 -6.52
CA SER A 4 12.77 -28.36 -7.28
C SER A 4 11.45 -27.94 -7.93
N TYR A 5 10.99 -26.71 -7.69
CA TYR A 5 9.84 -26.13 -8.39
C TYR A 5 10.23 -25.77 -9.82
N PRO A 6 9.39 -26.05 -10.83
CA PRO A 6 9.64 -25.61 -12.20
C PRO A 6 9.49 -24.08 -12.29
N MET A 7 10.54 -23.42 -12.78
CA MET A 7 10.54 -21.98 -13.02
C MET A 7 9.65 -21.62 -14.22
N THR A 8 8.91 -20.51 -14.11
CA THR A 8 8.06 -20.00 -15.19
C THR A 8 8.94 -19.48 -16.33
N PRO A 9 8.67 -19.83 -17.60
CA PRO A 9 9.48 -19.35 -18.72
C PRO A 9 9.36 -17.81 -18.84
N GLN A 10 10.51 -17.15 -18.92
CA GLN A 10 10.59 -15.70 -19.08
C GLN A 10 10.04 -15.31 -20.46
N GLY A 11 9.00 -14.48 -20.48
CA GLY A 11 8.48 -13.88 -21.71
C GLY A 11 9.46 -12.89 -22.34
N PRO A 12 9.26 -12.50 -23.61
CA PRO A 12 10.15 -11.58 -24.31
C PRO A 12 10.25 -10.24 -23.58
N LYS A 13 11.48 -9.86 -23.21
CA LYS A 13 11.79 -8.58 -22.57
C LYS A 13 11.49 -7.45 -23.56
N GLN A 14 10.51 -6.61 -23.24
CA GLN A 14 10.31 -5.36 -23.97
C GLN A 14 11.07 -4.24 -23.25
N PRO A 15 12.09 -3.62 -23.88
CA PRO A 15 12.71 -2.43 -23.33
C PRO A 15 11.84 -1.22 -23.67
N LYS A 16 10.95 -0.86 -22.74
CA LYS A 16 10.46 0.51 -22.60
C LYS A 16 10.57 0.91 -21.13
N ILE A 17 11.77 1.35 -20.77
CA ILE A 17 12.00 2.15 -19.57
C ILE A 17 11.29 3.49 -19.79
N ASP A 18 10.01 3.54 -19.45
CA ASP A 18 9.35 4.81 -19.20
C ASP A 18 9.91 5.36 -17.87
N LEU A 19 10.63 6.48 -17.95
CA LEU A 19 11.21 7.19 -16.81
C LEU A 19 10.15 7.63 -15.77
N ASN A 20 8.87 7.67 -16.17
CA ASN A 20 7.77 7.97 -15.27
C ASN A 20 7.09 6.75 -14.66
N ASN A 21 7.37 5.54 -15.16
CA ASN A 21 6.79 4.29 -14.68
C ASN A 21 7.63 3.71 -13.55
N TYR A 22 6.99 3.45 -12.40
CA TYR A 22 7.63 2.87 -11.22
C TYR A 22 7.74 1.33 -11.24
N GLY A 23 7.59 0.69 -12.41
CA GLY A 23 7.71 -0.77 -12.53
C GLY A 23 6.60 -1.52 -11.79
N MET A 24 5.39 -0.94 -11.75
CA MET A 24 4.18 -1.61 -11.24
C MET A 24 3.49 -2.47 -12.33
N ASP A 25 4.21 -2.80 -13.40
CA ASP A 25 3.73 -3.76 -14.38
C ASP A 25 3.66 -5.16 -13.75
N LEU A 26 2.67 -5.96 -14.15
CA LEU A 26 2.34 -7.27 -13.58
C LEU A 26 3.42 -8.35 -13.79
N ASN A 27 4.64 -7.94 -14.13
CA ASN A 27 5.78 -8.80 -14.30
C ASN A 27 6.24 -9.25 -12.90
N SER A 28 6.14 -10.54 -12.65
CA SER A 28 6.54 -11.20 -11.40
C SER A 28 8.05 -11.16 -11.11
N ASP A 29 8.83 -10.55 -12.00
CA ASP A 29 10.21 -10.18 -11.74
C ASP A 29 10.17 -8.85 -10.99
N ASP A 30 9.91 -8.95 -9.68
CA ASP A 30 9.80 -7.90 -8.65
C ASP A 30 11.06 -7.02 -8.61
N SER A 31 11.29 -6.32 -9.72
CA SER A 31 12.28 -5.27 -9.85
C SER A 31 11.66 -4.04 -9.23
N THR A 32 11.53 -4.08 -7.91
CA THR A 32 11.28 -2.89 -7.10
C THR A 32 12.22 -1.76 -7.54
N ASP A 33 11.84 -0.52 -7.29
CA ASP A 33 12.74 0.62 -7.47
C ASP A 33 14.11 0.26 -6.88
N ASP A 34 15.18 0.45 -7.64
CA ASP A 34 16.52 0.19 -7.13
C ASP A 34 16.77 1.27 -6.09
N GLU A 35 16.64 0.93 -4.81
CA GLU A 35 16.82 1.86 -3.69
C GLU A 35 18.21 2.51 -3.69
N SER A 36 19.20 1.88 -4.36
CA SER A 36 20.53 2.45 -4.56
C SER A 36 20.63 3.41 -5.75
N GLN A 37 19.67 3.37 -6.67
CA GLN A 37 19.57 4.19 -7.87
C GLN A 37 18.12 4.65 -8.09
N PRO A 38 17.62 5.60 -7.27
CA PRO A 38 16.24 6.08 -7.39
C PRO A 38 15.98 6.60 -8.81
N ARG A 39 14.95 6.07 -9.46
CA ARG A 39 14.62 6.39 -10.86
C ARG A 39 14.32 7.87 -11.09
N LYS A 40 13.89 8.60 -10.05
CA LYS A 40 13.57 10.03 -10.11
C LYS A 40 14.43 10.81 -9.14
N THR A 41 14.79 12.03 -9.54
CA THR A 41 15.45 12.99 -8.65
C THR A 41 14.54 13.32 -7.48
N ILE A 42 15.09 13.35 -6.26
CA ILE A 42 14.34 13.70 -5.06
C ILE A 42 13.88 15.16 -5.18
N PRO A 43 12.57 15.45 -5.07
CA PRO A 43 12.07 16.81 -5.13
C PRO A 43 12.52 17.60 -3.90
N ALA A 44 12.65 18.92 -4.04
CA ALA A 44 13.20 19.79 -2.99
C ALA A 44 12.45 19.70 -1.65
N TRP A 45 11.12 19.52 -1.68
CA TRP A 45 10.31 19.38 -0.46
C TRP A 45 10.58 18.08 0.31
N ALA A 46 11.11 17.05 -0.36
CA ALA A 46 11.37 15.73 0.20
C ALA A 46 12.84 15.56 0.66
N SER A 47 13.63 16.64 0.73
CA SER A 47 15.04 16.58 1.11
C SER A 47 15.47 17.75 2.00
N GLY A 48 16.46 17.47 2.85
CA GLY A 48 17.17 18.47 3.66
C GLY A 48 16.27 19.38 4.49
N ASN A 49 16.60 20.67 4.49
CA ASN A 49 15.97 21.67 5.36
C ASN A 49 14.46 21.84 5.11
N GLN A 50 14.00 21.73 3.86
CA GLN A 50 12.58 21.90 3.54
C GLN A 50 11.73 20.80 4.16
N LEU A 51 12.20 19.54 4.08
CA LEU A 51 11.53 18.42 4.73
C LEU A 51 11.50 18.59 6.26
N THR A 52 12.64 18.95 6.86
CA THR A 52 12.72 19.17 8.31
C THR A 52 11.75 20.25 8.77
N GLN A 53 11.70 21.39 8.08
CA GLN A 53 10.76 22.47 8.39
C GLN A 53 9.30 22.03 8.25
N ALA A 54 8.96 21.31 7.18
CA ALA A 54 7.61 20.80 6.94
C ALA A 54 7.16 19.81 8.04
N ILE A 55 8.04 18.89 8.45
CA ILE A 55 7.75 17.94 9.52
C ILE A 55 7.55 18.66 10.86
N MET A 56 8.44 19.60 11.22
CA MET A 56 8.29 20.38 12.44
C MET A 56 6.97 21.17 12.45
N HIS A 57 6.64 21.81 11.33
CA HIS A 57 5.38 22.54 11.19
C HIS A 57 4.16 21.61 11.35
N GLN A 58 4.15 20.44 10.72
CA GLN A 58 3.06 19.45 10.85
C GLN A 58 2.94 18.92 12.29
N TYR A 59 4.05 18.74 13.00
CA TYR A 59 4.06 18.27 14.38
C TYR A 59 3.44 19.29 15.34
N TYR A 60 3.84 20.57 15.23
CA TYR A 60 3.34 21.62 16.12
C TYR A 60 1.95 22.15 15.72
N ASN A 61 1.53 21.93 14.47
CA ASN A 61 0.22 22.33 13.96
C ASN A 61 -0.53 21.12 13.38
N PRO A 62 -0.95 20.16 14.24
CA PRO A 62 -1.58 18.94 13.75
C PRO A 62 -2.92 19.26 13.07
N PRO A 63 -3.11 18.87 11.80
CA PRO A 63 -4.37 19.07 11.11
C PRO A 63 -5.45 18.13 11.66
N ASN A 64 -6.72 18.46 11.43
CA ASN A 64 -7.81 17.54 11.71
C ASN A 64 -7.79 16.37 10.70
N ILE A 65 -7.16 15.27 11.09
CA ILE A 65 -6.98 14.07 10.24
C ILE A 65 -8.33 13.47 9.82
N GLN A 66 -9.36 13.53 10.67
CA GLN A 66 -10.68 12.99 10.34
C GLN A 66 -11.42 13.86 9.32
N ALA A 67 -11.26 15.17 9.37
CA ALA A 67 -11.79 16.06 8.34
C ALA A 67 -11.03 15.93 7.02
N LEU A 68 -9.71 15.69 7.08
CA LEU A 68 -8.84 15.62 5.91
C LEU A 68 -8.99 14.31 5.12
N PHE A 69 -9.05 13.16 5.82
CA PHE A 69 -9.07 11.84 5.19
C PHE A 69 -10.40 11.08 5.36
N GLY A 70 -11.24 11.49 6.31
CA GLY A 70 -12.49 10.81 6.59
C GLY A 70 -12.34 9.39 7.16
N VAL A 71 -13.42 8.63 7.09
CA VAL A 71 -13.47 7.24 7.56
C VAL A 71 -12.82 6.31 6.54
N VAL A 72 -11.86 5.50 6.98
CA VAL A 72 -11.24 4.46 6.16
C VAL A 72 -12.28 3.40 5.79
N LYS A 73 -12.61 3.30 4.50
CA LYS A 73 -13.55 2.31 3.97
C LYS A 73 -12.88 0.94 3.88
N SER A 74 -13.66 -0.13 4.06
CA SER A 74 -13.16 -1.49 3.85
C SER A 74 -12.85 -1.69 2.35
N PRO A 75 -11.62 -2.13 2.00
CA PRO A 75 -11.26 -2.34 0.61
C PRO A 75 -12.02 -3.53 0.03
N LYS A 76 -12.67 -3.33 -1.11
CA LYS A 76 -13.27 -4.42 -1.88
C LYS A 76 -12.25 -4.94 -2.88
N LEU A 77 -11.72 -6.13 -2.61
CA LEU A 77 -10.69 -6.73 -3.44
C LEU A 77 -11.18 -7.04 -4.86
N GLU A 78 -12.47 -7.24 -5.04
CA GLU A 78 -13.08 -7.41 -6.36
C GLU A 78 -12.99 -6.15 -7.23
N GLU A 79 -13.21 -4.97 -6.64
CA GLU A 79 -13.14 -3.67 -7.31
C GLU A 79 -11.68 -3.23 -7.53
N ILE A 80 -10.76 -3.63 -6.64
CA ILE A 80 -9.34 -3.26 -6.75
C ILE A 80 -8.62 -4.08 -7.83
N PHE A 81 -8.97 -5.36 -7.98
CA PHE A 81 -8.28 -6.28 -8.89
C PHE A 81 -9.08 -6.64 -10.13
N ASP A 82 -10.30 -6.10 -10.29
CA ASP A 82 -11.26 -6.43 -11.35
C ASP A 82 -11.45 -7.96 -11.52
N LYS A 83 -11.37 -8.70 -10.41
CA LYS A 83 -11.40 -10.16 -10.37
C LYS A 83 -12.21 -10.63 -9.18
N SER A 84 -12.99 -11.69 -9.36
CA SER A 84 -13.63 -12.38 -8.24
C SER A 84 -12.87 -13.65 -7.90
N LYS A 85 -12.39 -13.77 -6.65
CA LYS A 85 -11.73 -14.97 -6.13
C LYS A 85 -12.40 -15.39 -4.82
N PRO A 86 -12.63 -16.70 -4.58
CA PRO A 86 -13.17 -17.17 -3.31
C PRO A 86 -12.38 -16.69 -2.09
N ARG A 87 -11.06 -16.52 -2.23
CA ARG A 87 -10.17 -16.01 -1.17
C ARG A 87 -10.53 -14.58 -0.73
N TYR A 88 -11.11 -13.75 -1.59
CA TYR A 88 -11.49 -12.38 -1.24
C TYR A 88 -12.64 -12.33 -0.22
N PHE A 89 -13.47 -13.38 -0.18
CA PHE A 89 -14.62 -13.48 0.71
C PHE A 89 -14.37 -14.42 1.91
N LYS A 90 -13.46 -15.39 1.76
CA LYS A 90 -13.07 -16.30 2.85
C LYS A 90 -12.23 -15.56 3.88
N ARG A 91 -12.79 -15.36 5.07
CA ARG A 91 -12.14 -14.68 6.20
C ARG A 91 -11.76 -15.69 7.29
N THR A 92 -10.63 -15.44 7.96
CA THR A 92 -10.18 -16.19 9.15
C THR A 92 -10.22 -15.26 10.37
N SER A 93 -9.73 -15.69 11.55
CA SER A 93 -9.79 -14.89 12.78
C SER A 93 -9.17 -13.49 12.68
N SER A 94 -8.23 -13.25 11.76
CA SER A 94 -7.66 -11.91 11.48
C SER A 94 -8.68 -10.87 11.01
N ALA A 95 -9.85 -11.32 10.60
CA ALA A 95 -10.96 -10.49 10.18
C ALA A 95 -11.80 -9.90 11.32
N VAL A 96 -11.67 -10.47 12.52
CA VAL A 96 -12.52 -10.19 13.68
C VAL A 96 -11.74 -9.29 14.62
N TRP A 97 -12.13 -8.02 14.72
CA TRP A 97 -11.55 -7.04 15.62
C TRP A 97 -12.51 -6.78 16.78
N ASN A 98 -12.06 -7.07 18.01
CA ASN A 98 -12.86 -6.85 19.22
C ASN A 98 -12.81 -5.41 19.74
N SER A 99 -11.86 -4.63 19.24
CA SER A 99 -11.71 -3.22 19.55
C SER A 99 -12.22 -2.38 18.37
N PRO A 100 -12.86 -1.24 18.62
CA PRO A 100 -13.24 -0.32 17.56
C PRO A 100 -11.98 0.17 16.82
N PRO A 101 -12.06 0.42 15.50
CA PRO A 101 -10.90 0.81 14.69
C PRO A 101 -10.28 2.17 15.06
N PHE A 102 -10.89 2.94 15.97
CA PHE A 102 -10.38 4.23 16.45
C PHE A 102 -10.68 4.43 17.95
N GLN A 103 -9.81 5.16 18.67
CA GLN A 103 -9.95 5.49 20.11
C GLN A 103 -11.15 6.40 20.47
N GLY A 104 -12.12 6.61 19.58
CA GLY A 104 -13.35 7.35 19.84
C GLY A 104 -14.63 6.69 19.28
N GLY A 105 -14.51 5.54 18.63
CA GLY A 105 -15.68 4.80 18.14
C GLY A 105 -16.29 4.00 19.29
N LYS A 106 -17.41 4.45 19.87
CA LYS A 106 -18.14 3.65 20.86
C LYS A 106 -18.44 2.27 20.24
N SER A 107 -17.89 1.22 20.85
CA SER A 107 -18.15 -0.15 20.44
C SER A 107 -19.61 -0.47 20.74
N ALA A 108 -20.47 -0.42 19.72
CA ALA A 108 -21.87 -0.79 19.85
C ALA A 108 -21.99 -2.33 19.83
N PHE A 109 -21.52 -2.98 20.90
CA PHE A 109 -21.90 -4.35 21.20
C PHE A 109 -23.36 -4.35 21.66
N LYS A 110 -24.29 -4.59 20.73
CA LYS A 110 -25.61 -5.13 21.10
C LYS A 110 -25.41 -6.61 21.37
N ARG A 111 -25.45 -6.98 22.65
CA ARG A 111 -25.54 -8.39 23.08
C ARG A 111 -26.91 -8.93 22.65
N PHE A 112 -26.91 -10.11 22.04
CA PHE A 112 -28.09 -10.97 21.96
C PHE A 112 -28.20 -11.78 23.26
#